data_AF-A0A1R1YA98-F1
#
_entry.id   AF-A0A1R1YA98-F1
#
_cell.length_a   1.000
_cell.length_b   1.000
_cell.length_c   1.000
_cell.angle_alpha   90.00
_cell.angle_beta   90.00
_cell.angle_gamma   90.00
#
_symmetry.space_group_name_H-M   'P 1'
#
loop_
_entity.id
_entity.type
_entity.pdbx_description
1 polymer ?
#
loop_
_entity_poly.entity_id
_entity_poly.type
_entity_poly.pdbx_seq_one_letter_code
_entity_poly.pdbx_strand_id
1 'polypeptide(L)'
;MCARNATVSRTVMVSKIPKFLVEKPASLKWLWEDGVGAGKVENIRVCPDDTKFLQVIKQRAQVLAKLENEYQYILGNPCVHPDYNRKELFDAIMTEGPEARKEERDLLLKWAQPHHIAVKHRFSCNKENRKACEERAREREGGSDSCSIILNRRKMLVRDKSEGKKFKFNRVDKIDHLRNEFIRLDLESEKFREQFDEPVPSSTAFVTFEDAATAHMVCQTSMYPNPSKMVVKMAPEPRGVYWKNVNFSPKKKSYISWFTVIASHTRESRIS
;
A
#
# COMPACT_ATOMS: atom_id res chain seq x y z
N MET A 1 15.74 -2.76 32.22
CA MET A 1 16.52 -1.50 32.31
C MET A 1 16.50 -0.85 30.94
N CYS A 2 16.04 0.40 30.83
CA CYS A 2 16.17 1.16 29.58
C CYS A 2 17.66 1.38 29.30
N ALA A 3 18.14 0.97 28.13
CA ALA A 3 19.49 1.28 27.71
C ALA A 3 19.60 2.80 27.56
N ARG A 4 20.52 3.44 28.30
CA ARG A 4 20.70 4.91 28.32
C ARG A 4 20.88 5.51 26.92
N ASN A 5 21.45 4.74 25.99
CA ASN A 5 21.72 5.17 24.62
C ASN A 5 20.62 4.77 23.61
N ALA A 6 19.59 4.03 24.03
CA ALA A 6 18.52 3.65 23.12
C ALA A 6 17.70 4.86 22.70
N THR A 7 17.50 5.02 21.38
CA THR A 7 16.71 6.12 20.81
C THR A 7 15.32 6.20 21.43
N VAL A 8 14.65 5.06 21.65
CA VAL A 8 13.29 5.02 22.23
C VAL A 8 13.23 5.66 23.62
N SER A 9 14.26 5.51 24.45
CA SER A 9 14.31 6.09 25.80
C SER A 9 14.61 7.60 25.78
N ARG A 10 15.15 8.11 24.67
CA ARG A 10 15.51 9.53 24.49
C ARG A 10 14.48 10.31 23.66
N THR A 11 13.57 9.62 22.98
CA THR A 11 12.56 10.23 22.11
C THR A 11 11.22 10.39 22.82
N VAL A 12 10.68 11.61 22.83
CA VAL A 12 9.32 11.92 23.26
C VAL A 12 8.40 12.17 22.07
N MET A 13 7.13 11.79 22.19
CA MET A 13 6.05 12.17 21.29
C MET A 13 5.34 13.39 21.86
N VAL A 14 5.33 14.49 21.11
CA VAL A 14 4.63 15.72 21.47
C VAL A 14 3.39 15.85 20.60
N SER A 15 2.25 16.15 21.21
CA SER A 15 0.96 16.27 20.52
C SER A 15 0.27 17.59 20.82
N LYS A 16 -0.64 18.02 19.93
CA LYS A 16 -1.38 19.29 20.04
C LYS A 16 -0.46 20.52 20.04
N ILE A 17 0.57 20.48 19.22
CA ILE A 17 1.50 21.60 19.03
C ILE A 17 0.75 22.76 18.33
N PRO A 18 0.87 24.01 18.79
CA PRO A 18 0.33 25.17 18.10
C PRO A 18 0.91 25.35 16.69
N LYS A 19 0.07 25.72 15.71
CA LYS A 19 0.46 25.83 14.28
C LYS A 19 1.70 26.69 14.05
N PHE A 20 1.78 27.84 14.72
CA PHE A 20 2.90 28.77 14.59
C PHE A 20 4.26 28.18 15.00
N LEU A 21 4.28 27.13 15.83
CA LEU A 21 5.50 26.40 16.20
C LEU A 21 5.78 25.21 15.28
N VAL A 22 4.72 24.62 14.74
CA VAL A 22 4.79 23.48 13.83
C VAL A 22 5.39 23.88 12.47
N GLU A 23 5.05 25.07 11.98
CA GLU A 23 5.49 25.59 10.68
C GLU A 23 7.02 25.70 10.56
N LYS A 24 7.71 25.95 11.68
CA LYS A 24 9.17 26.12 11.72
C LYS A 24 9.78 25.12 12.71
N PRO A 25 10.41 24.03 12.24
CA PRO A 25 11.10 23.08 13.11
C PRO A 25 12.15 23.74 14.02
N ALA A 26 12.80 24.81 13.53
CA ALA A 26 13.74 25.62 14.31
C ALA A 26 13.08 26.29 15.53
N SER A 27 11.82 26.70 15.44
CA SER A 27 11.09 27.29 16.56
C SER A 27 10.78 26.26 17.65
N LEU A 28 10.54 25.00 17.28
CA LEU A 28 10.44 23.92 18.26
C LEU A 28 11.79 23.67 18.93
N LYS A 29 12.89 23.64 18.19
CA LYS A 29 14.23 23.46 18.76
C LYS A 29 14.56 24.56 19.77
N TRP A 30 14.39 25.82 19.36
CA TRP A 30 14.58 26.97 20.24
C TRP A 30 13.72 26.90 21.50
N LEU A 31 12.45 26.50 21.38
CA LEU A 31 11.56 26.38 22.53
C LEU A 31 12.11 25.37 23.55
N TRP A 32 12.59 24.21 23.10
CA TRP A 32 13.10 23.18 24.00
C TRP A 32 14.44 23.54 24.63
N GLU A 33 15.35 24.15 23.85
CA GLU A 33 16.71 24.48 24.28
C GLU A 33 16.76 25.76 25.11
N ASP A 34 16.28 26.88 24.56
CA ASP A 34 16.44 28.21 25.16
C ASP A 34 15.17 28.69 25.87
N GLY A 35 13.99 28.41 25.30
CA GLY A 35 12.73 28.94 25.81
C GLY A 35 12.33 28.30 27.15
N VAL A 36 12.34 26.97 27.19
CA VAL A 36 12.00 26.17 28.39
C VAL A 36 13.26 25.80 29.16
N GLY A 37 14.41 25.64 28.49
CA GLY A 37 15.62 25.13 29.13
C GLY A 37 15.53 23.65 29.51
N ALA A 38 14.75 22.85 28.77
CA ALA A 38 14.53 21.44 29.10
C ALA A 38 15.80 20.60 28.88
N GLY A 39 16.60 20.95 27.87
CA GLY A 39 17.85 20.28 27.51
C GLY A 39 18.09 20.30 26.01
N LYS A 40 19.27 19.82 25.60
CA LYS A 40 19.70 19.80 24.20
C LYS A 40 18.93 18.79 23.36
N VAL A 41 18.55 19.21 22.16
CA VAL A 41 17.76 18.38 21.24
C VAL A 41 18.65 17.88 20.11
N GLU A 42 18.72 16.55 19.96
CA GLU A 42 19.45 15.89 18.88
C GLU A 42 18.69 16.01 17.55
N ASN A 43 17.38 15.71 17.57
CA ASN A 43 16.57 15.71 16.35
C ASN A 43 15.09 16.01 16.62
N ILE A 44 14.45 16.73 15.69
CA ILE A 44 13.01 17.00 15.70
C ILE A 44 12.42 16.54 14.38
N ARG A 45 11.42 15.66 14.45
CA ARG A 45 10.67 15.18 13.29
C ARG A 45 9.19 15.47 13.48
N VAL A 46 8.70 16.45 12.74
CA VAL A 46 7.27 16.77 12.68
C VAL A 46 6.59 15.76 11.77
N CYS A 47 5.45 15.21 12.20
CA CYS A 47 4.69 14.27 11.38
C CYS A 47 3.96 15.02 10.27
N PRO A 48 3.96 14.54 9.02
CA PRO A 48 3.11 15.10 7.97
C PRO A 48 1.65 14.81 8.29
N ASP A 49 0.73 15.69 7.88
CA ASP A 49 -0.72 15.48 8.11
C ASP A 49 -1.34 14.44 7.17
N ASP A 50 -0.59 13.95 6.18
CA ASP A 50 -1.15 13.13 5.11
C ASP A 50 -1.42 11.67 5.52
N THR A 51 -2.67 11.28 5.31
CA THR A 51 -3.14 9.90 5.49
C THR A 51 -3.41 9.18 4.17
N LYS A 52 -3.45 9.90 3.05
CA LYS A 52 -3.77 9.36 1.72
C LYS A 52 -2.60 8.58 1.15
N PHE A 53 -1.37 9.08 1.28
CA PHE A 53 -0.19 8.36 0.78
C PHE A 53 -0.09 6.92 1.31
N LEU A 54 -0.23 6.71 2.62
CA LEU A 54 -0.21 5.37 3.21
C LEU A 54 -1.34 4.48 2.66
N GLN A 55 -2.50 5.06 2.32
CA GLN A 55 -3.60 4.33 1.70
C GLN A 55 -3.26 3.93 0.27
N VAL A 56 -2.69 4.84 -0.52
CA VAL A 56 -2.26 4.57 -1.90
C VAL A 56 -1.20 3.47 -1.93
N ILE A 57 -0.17 3.55 -1.07
CA ILE A 57 0.86 2.51 -0.97
C ILE A 57 0.25 1.16 -0.57
N LYS A 58 -0.69 1.15 0.39
CA LYS A 58 -1.39 -0.07 0.78
C LYS A 58 -2.21 -0.65 -0.38
N GLN A 59 -2.95 0.18 -1.10
CA GLN A 59 -3.74 -0.24 -2.26
C GLN A 59 -2.85 -0.78 -3.37
N ARG A 60 -1.74 -0.10 -3.67
CA ARG A 60 -0.73 -0.52 -4.65
C ARG A 60 -0.20 -1.92 -4.33
N ALA A 61 0.18 -2.16 -3.08
CA ALA A 61 0.65 -3.47 -2.64
C ALA A 61 -0.43 -4.56 -2.76
N GLN A 62 -1.70 -4.24 -2.46
CA GLN A 62 -2.80 -5.19 -2.62
C GLN A 62 -3.08 -5.53 -4.08
N VAL A 63 -3.00 -4.56 -4.99
CA VAL A 63 -3.19 -4.78 -6.42
C VAL A 63 -2.02 -5.59 -6.99
N LEU A 64 -0.79 -5.28 -6.60
CA LEU A 64 0.39 -6.07 -6.97
C LEU A 64 0.24 -7.53 -6.53
N ALA A 65 -0.13 -7.78 -5.27
CA ALA A 65 -0.35 -9.14 -4.79
C ALA A 65 -1.45 -9.85 -5.58
N LYS A 66 -2.55 -9.17 -5.94
CA LYS A 66 -3.59 -9.76 -6.81
C LYS A 66 -3.06 -10.07 -8.21
N LEU A 67 -2.24 -9.20 -8.78
CA LEU A 67 -1.63 -9.38 -10.09
C LEU A 67 -0.68 -10.59 -10.08
N GLU A 68 0.20 -10.68 -9.08
CA GLU A 68 1.10 -11.81 -8.86
C GLU A 68 0.34 -13.13 -8.73
N ASN A 69 -0.76 -13.14 -7.97
CA ASN A 69 -1.63 -14.32 -7.85
C ASN A 69 -2.22 -14.76 -9.19
N GLU A 70 -2.51 -13.85 -10.12
CA GLU A 70 -3.02 -14.21 -11.45
C GLU A 70 -1.92 -14.78 -12.36
N TYR A 71 -0.69 -14.25 -12.30
CA TYR A 71 0.45 -14.87 -12.99
C TYR A 71 0.80 -16.24 -12.41
N GLN A 72 0.80 -16.37 -11.08
CA GLN A 72 0.99 -17.65 -10.40
C GLN A 72 -0.10 -18.65 -10.79
N TYR A 73 -1.35 -18.20 -10.93
CA TYR A 73 -2.42 -19.06 -11.39
C TYR A 73 -2.13 -19.65 -12.77
N ILE A 74 -1.60 -18.84 -13.70
CA ILE A 74 -1.29 -19.28 -15.07
C ILE A 74 -0.04 -20.16 -15.17
N LEU A 75 1.04 -19.75 -14.49
CA LEU A 75 2.38 -20.35 -14.64
C LEU A 75 2.67 -21.45 -13.61
N GLY A 76 2.00 -21.42 -12.45
CA GLY A 76 2.33 -22.23 -11.28
C GLY A 76 3.37 -21.57 -10.35
N ASN A 77 3.58 -22.19 -9.19
CA ASN A 77 4.63 -21.81 -8.25
C ASN A 77 5.23 -23.08 -7.59
N PRO A 78 6.41 -23.55 -8.03
CA PRO A 78 7.27 -22.98 -9.09
C PRO A 78 6.68 -23.18 -10.50
N CYS A 79 7.14 -22.38 -11.47
CA CYS A 79 6.86 -22.61 -12.89
C CYS A 79 7.66 -23.84 -13.37
N VAL A 80 6.99 -24.78 -14.05
CA VAL A 80 7.56 -26.08 -14.43
C VAL A 80 8.30 -26.04 -15.77
N HIS A 81 8.10 -24.98 -16.56
CA HIS A 81 8.65 -24.90 -17.92
C HIS A 81 10.18 -24.69 -17.90
N PRO A 82 10.98 -25.48 -18.65
CA PRO A 82 12.44 -25.42 -18.61
C PRO A 82 13.01 -24.07 -19.09
N ASP A 83 12.41 -23.50 -20.15
CA ASP A 83 12.83 -22.19 -20.70
C ASP A 83 12.22 -20.98 -19.97
N TYR A 84 11.67 -21.15 -18.77
CA TYR A 84 11.05 -20.03 -18.07
C TYR A 84 12.10 -18.99 -17.65
N ASN A 85 12.00 -17.79 -18.22
CA ASN A 85 12.85 -16.67 -17.84
C ASN A 85 12.02 -15.56 -17.17
N ARG A 86 12.25 -15.36 -15.87
CA ARG A 86 11.58 -14.32 -15.08
C ARG A 86 11.85 -12.91 -15.60
N LYS A 87 13.07 -12.64 -16.09
CA LYS A 87 13.47 -11.28 -16.49
C LYS A 87 12.72 -10.85 -17.75
N GLU A 88 12.70 -11.71 -18.76
CA GLU A 88 11.95 -11.49 -20.01
C GLU A 88 10.47 -11.24 -19.74
N LEU A 89 9.84 -12.06 -18.88
CA LEU A 89 8.46 -11.85 -18.50
C LEU A 89 8.25 -10.48 -17.83
N PHE A 90 9.14 -10.12 -16.91
CA PHE A 90 9.04 -8.87 -16.16
C PHE A 90 9.17 -7.65 -17.08
N ASP A 91 10.12 -7.69 -18.02
CA ASP A 91 10.37 -6.62 -18.99
C ASP A 91 9.16 -6.44 -19.94
N ALA A 92 8.55 -7.54 -20.39
CA ALA A 92 7.33 -7.49 -21.20
C ALA A 92 6.11 -6.95 -20.40
N ILE A 93 6.02 -7.23 -19.10
CA ILE A 93 4.94 -6.73 -18.24
C ILE A 93 5.05 -5.22 -18.03
N MET A 94 6.26 -4.72 -17.77
CA MET A 94 6.52 -3.32 -17.43
C MET A 94 6.52 -2.40 -18.65
N THR A 95 6.91 -2.90 -19.82
CA THR A 95 6.85 -2.13 -21.06
C THR A 95 5.39 -1.83 -21.44
N GLU A 96 5.10 -0.56 -21.72
CA GLU A 96 3.81 -0.14 -22.27
C GLU A 96 3.82 -0.23 -23.80
N GLY A 97 2.72 -0.71 -24.38
CA GLY A 97 2.55 -0.77 -25.84
C GLY A 97 1.89 -2.06 -26.32
N PRO A 98 1.28 -2.06 -27.52
CA PRO A 98 0.60 -3.24 -28.06
C PRO A 98 1.57 -4.39 -28.38
N GLU A 99 2.80 -4.08 -28.75
CA GLU A 99 3.85 -5.07 -29.06
C GLU A 99 4.25 -5.85 -27.81
N ALA A 100 4.54 -5.15 -26.71
CA ALA A 100 4.83 -5.77 -25.41
C ALA A 100 3.67 -6.65 -24.90
N ARG A 101 2.41 -6.28 -25.18
CA ARG A 101 1.24 -7.12 -24.83
C ARG A 101 1.17 -8.39 -25.66
N LYS A 102 1.60 -8.34 -26.92
CA LYS A 102 1.71 -9.51 -27.77
C LYS A 102 2.83 -10.43 -27.26
N GLU A 103 4.00 -9.88 -26.97
CA GLU A 103 5.13 -10.61 -26.40
C GLU A 103 4.77 -11.27 -25.06
N GLU A 104 4.20 -10.52 -24.12
CA GLU A 104 3.72 -11.06 -22.84
C GLU A 104 2.73 -12.22 -23.04
N ARG A 105 1.80 -12.09 -23.99
CA ARG A 105 0.83 -13.14 -24.28
C ARG A 105 1.51 -14.38 -24.87
N ASP A 106 2.47 -14.19 -25.76
CA ASP A 106 3.19 -15.28 -26.42
C ASP A 106 4.10 -16.01 -25.41
N LEU A 107 4.78 -15.29 -24.52
CA LEU A 107 5.52 -15.85 -23.38
C LEU A 107 4.61 -16.63 -22.42
N LEU A 108 3.46 -16.06 -22.05
CA LEU A 108 2.49 -16.76 -21.19
C LEU A 108 1.91 -17.99 -21.87
N LEU A 109 1.68 -17.97 -23.19
CA LEU A 109 1.25 -19.15 -23.93
C LEU A 109 2.29 -20.26 -23.92
N LYS A 110 3.58 -19.90 -24.05
CA LYS A 110 4.70 -20.84 -23.99
C LYS A 110 4.81 -21.50 -22.61
N TRP A 111 4.70 -20.72 -21.54
CA TRP A 111 5.00 -21.18 -20.17
C TRP A 111 3.77 -21.55 -19.32
N ALA A 112 2.55 -21.36 -19.83
CA ALA A 112 1.33 -21.65 -19.09
C ALA A 112 1.15 -23.15 -18.79
N GLN A 113 0.45 -23.43 -17.69
CA GLN A 113 0.02 -24.79 -17.38
C GLN A 113 -0.96 -25.32 -18.45
N PRO A 114 -0.92 -26.63 -18.79
CA PRO A 114 -1.71 -27.19 -19.90
C PRO A 114 -3.22 -26.96 -19.81
N HIS A 115 -3.77 -26.85 -18.59
CA HIS A 115 -5.20 -26.64 -18.36
C HIS A 115 -5.67 -25.18 -18.57
N HIS A 116 -4.74 -24.24 -18.75
CA HIS A 116 -5.03 -22.87 -19.15
C HIS A 116 -4.96 -22.65 -20.66
N ILE A 117 -4.52 -23.66 -21.42
CA ILE A 117 -4.39 -23.60 -22.86
C ILE A 117 -5.63 -24.22 -23.50
N ALA A 118 -6.36 -23.42 -24.29
CA ALA A 118 -7.53 -23.86 -25.04
C ALA A 118 -7.26 -23.75 -26.54
N VAL A 119 -7.66 -24.76 -27.31
CA VAL A 119 -7.56 -24.74 -28.78
C VAL A 119 -8.91 -24.32 -29.35
N LYS A 120 -8.91 -23.23 -30.12
CA LYS A 120 -10.09 -22.77 -30.84
C LYS A 120 -9.98 -23.21 -32.30
N HIS A 121 -10.93 -24.04 -32.73
CA HIS A 121 -11.05 -24.46 -34.12
C HIS A 121 -11.73 -23.38 -34.95
N ARG A 122 -11.18 -23.09 -36.13
CA ARG A 122 -11.75 -22.11 -37.08
C ARG A 122 -12.84 -22.74 -37.95
N PHE A 123 -12.80 -24.07 -38.11
CA PHE A 123 -13.76 -24.86 -38.89
C PHE A 123 -14.46 -25.93 -38.03
N SER A 124 -15.69 -26.29 -38.41
CA SER A 124 -16.40 -27.43 -37.82
C SER A 124 -15.65 -28.71 -38.15
N CYS A 125 -15.29 -29.49 -37.14
CA CYS A 125 -14.55 -30.74 -37.28
C CYS A 125 -15.11 -31.78 -36.30
N ASN A 126 -15.01 -33.05 -36.70
CA ASN A 126 -15.46 -34.18 -35.90
C ASN A 126 -14.65 -34.32 -34.61
N LYS A 127 -15.24 -34.97 -33.60
CA LYS A 127 -14.68 -35.06 -32.23
C LYS A 127 -13.29 -35.73 -32.18
N GLU A 128 -13.05 -36.71 -33.04
CA GLU A 128 -11.74 -37.39 -33.16
C GLU A 128 -10.69 -36.46 -33.80
N ASN A 129 -11.07 -35.75 -34.87
CA ASN A 129 -10.22 -34.76 -35.52
C ASN A 129 -9.91 -33.56 -34.63
N ARG A 130 -10.81 -33.21 -33.68
CA ARG A 130 -10.55 -32.18 -32.66
C ARG A 130 -9.42 -32.58 -31.71
N LYS A 131 -9.50 -33.78 -31.13
CA LYS A 131 -8.46 -34.30 -30.23
C LYS A 131 -7.11 -34.39 -30.92
N ALA A 132 -7.08 -34.89 -32.16
CA ALA A 132 -5.85 -34.96 -32.95
C ALA A 132 -5.27 -33.58 -33.31
N CYS A 133 -6.10 -32.55 -33.60
CA CYS A 133 -5.60 -31.18 -33.81
C CYS A 133 -5.08 -30.58 -32.50
N GLU A 134 -5.75 -30.85 -31.37
CA GLU A 134 -5.36 -30.36 -30.04
C GLU A 134 -4.00 -30.90 -29.61
N GLU A 135 -3.75 -32.20 -29.79
CA GLU A 135 -2.45 -32.82 -29.51
C GLU A 135 -1.35 -32.26 -30.42
N ARG A 136 -1.59 -32.19 -31.74
CA ARG A 136 -0.63 -31.59 -32.69
C ARG A 136 -0.34 -30.11 -32.42
N ALA A 137 -1.33 -29.35 -31.96
CA ALA A 137 -1.17 -27.93 -31.65
C ALA A 137 -0.42 -27.71 -30.32
N ARG A 138 -0.40 -28.69 -29.41
CA ARG A 138 0.44 -28.62 -28.20
C ARG A 138 1.90 -28.99 -28.49
N GLU A 139 2.13 -29.88 -29.45
CA GLU A 139 3.48 -30.35 -29.84
C GLU A 139 4.20 -29.41 -30.81
N ARG A 140 3.45 -28.70 -31.68
CA ARG A 140 4.00 -27.68 -32.58
C ARG A 140 3.77 -26.32 -31.95
N GLU A 141 4.83 -25.58 -31.67
CA GLU A 141 4.80 -24.16 -31.24
C GLU A 141 4.24 -23.23 -32.35
N GLY A 142 3.06 -23.53 -32.90
CA GLY A 142 2.48 -22.80 -34.03
C GLY A 142 1.11 -23.35 -34.43
N GLY A 143 0.10 -22.48 -34.40
CA GLY A 143 -1.23 -22.79 -34.90
C GLY A 143 -1.21 -23.10 -36.40
N SER A 144 -1.96 -24.12 -36.83
CA SER A 144 -2.23 -24.36 -38.25
C SER A 144 -3.36 -23.47 -38.75
N ASP A 145 -3.57 -23.37 -40.06
CA ASP A 145 -4.70 -22.65 -40.68
C ASP A 145 -6.07 -23.09 -40.13
N SER A 146 -6.16 -24.27 -39.52
CA SER A 146 -7.39 -24.87 -38.98
C SER A 146 -7.67 -24.59 -37.48
N CYS A 147 -6.66 -24.30 -36.66
CA CYS A 147 -6.76 -24.26 -35.19
C CYS A 147 -5.85 -23.15 -34.59
N SER A 148 -6.39 -22.27 -33.74
CA SER A 148 -5.62 -21.25 -32.99
C SER A 148 -5.54 -21.57 -31.50
N ILE A 149 -4.36 -21.46 -30.90
CA ILE A 149 -4.14 -21.66 -29.46
C ILE A 149 -4.47 -20.36 -28.72
N ILE A 150 -5.23 -20.45 -27.63
CA ILE A 150 -5.66 -19.31 -26.83
C ILE A 150 -5.40 -19.60 -25.36
N LEU A 151 -4.87 -18.60 -24.66
CA LEU A 151 -4.71 -18.65 -23.20
C LEU A 151 -6.04 -18.26 -22.54
N ASN A 152 -6.57 -19.15 -21.70
CA ASN A 152 -7.79 -18.91 -20.93
C ASN A 152 -7.49 -18.05 -19.70
N ARG A 153 -7.40 -16.73 -19.92
CA ARG A 153 -7.25 -15.75 -18.83
C ARG A 153 -8.57 -15.54 -18.09
N ARG A 154 -8.46 -15.36 -16.77
CA ARG A 154 -9.61 -15.02 -15.93
C ARG A 154 -10.15 -13.64 -16.30
N LYS A 155 -11.47 -13.52 -16.33
CA LYS A 155 -12.18 -12.26 -16.60
C LYS A 155 -12.78 -11.71 -15.32
N MET A 156 -12.86 -10.39 -15.23
CA MET A 156 -13.49 -9.66 -14.13
C MET A 156 -14.63 -8.79 -14.68
N LEU A 157 -15.70 -8.66 -13.89
CA LEU A 157 -16.76 -7.69 -14.15
C LEU A 157 -16.36 -6.37 -13.50
N VAL A 158 -16.17 -5.34 -14.32
CA VAL A 158 -15.78 -4.00 -13.90
C VAL A 158 -16.94 -3.08 -14.20
N ARG A 159 -17.28 -2.20 -13.25
CA ARG A 159 -18.33 -1.20 -13.46
C ARG A 159 -17.86 -0.16 -14.48
N ASP A 160 -18.66 0.05 -15.50
CA ASP A 160 -18.41 1.14 -16.43
C ASP A 160 -18.79 2.47 -15.76
N LYS A 161 -17.81 3.38 -15.63
CA LYS A 161 -18.03 4.70 -15.00
C LYS A 161 -18.56 5.73 -16.01
N SER A 162 -18.47 5.45 -17.31
CA SER A 162 -18.80 6.37 -18.39
C SER A 162 -20.30 6.61 -18.52
N GLU A 163 -21.13 5.63 -18.17
CA GLU A 163 -22.59 5.67 -18.33
C GLU A 163 -23.37 6.19 -17.08
N GLY A 164 -22.69 6.81 -16.10
CA GLY A 164 -23.34 7.49 -14.97
C GLY A 164 -24.13 6.58 -14.00
N LYS A 165 -25.39 6.94 -13.69
CA LYS A 165 -26.24 6.29 -12.66
C LYS A 165 -26.72 4.87 -13.02
N LYS A 166 -26.52 4.39 -14.25
CA LYS A 166 -26.89 3.02 -14.65
C LYS A 166 -25.77 2.04 -14.25
N PHE A 167 -26.13 0.95 -13.56
CA PHE A 167 -25.18 -0.09 -13.15
C PHE A 167 -24.89 -1.06 -14.30
N LYS A 168 -24.10 -0.64 -15.28
CA LYS A 168 -23.61 -1.50 -16.36
C LYS A 168 -22.23 -2.06 -16.01
N PHE A 169 -22.06 -3.37 -16.16
CA PHE A 169 -20.80 -4.06 -15.91
C PHE A 169 -20.22 -4.57 -17.23
N ASN A 170 -18.94 -4.27 -17.46
CA ASN A 170 -18.18 -4.74 -18.61
C ASN A 170 -17.27 -5.89 -18.18
N ARG A 171 -17.19 -6.91 -19.03
CA ARG A 171 -16.36 -8.10 -18.79
C ARG A 171 -14.97 -7.87 -19.39
N VAL A 172 -14.00 -7.58 -18.53
CA VAL A 172 -12.63 -7.19 -18.89
C VAL A 172 -11.65 -8.29 -18.48
N ASP A 173 -10.49 -8.37 -19.13
CA ASP A 173 -9.39 -9.22 -18.68
C ASP A 173 -8.89 -8.79 -17.29
N LYS A 174 -8.70 -9.75 -16.40
CA LYS A 174 -8.34 -9.45 -15.01
C LYS A 174 -6.90 -8.96 -14.88
N ILE A 175 -5.96 -9.51 -15.68
CA ILE A 175 -4.55 -9.11 -15.65
C ILE A 175 -4.43 -7.68 -16.16
N ASP A 176 -5.06 -7.38 -17.31
CA ASP A 176 -4.99 -6.04 -17.89
C ASP A 176 -5.61 -4.98 -16.97
N HIS A 177 -6.74 -5.29 -16.33
CA HIS A 177 -7.36 -4.38 -15.35
C HIS A 177 -6.44 -4.14 -14.15
N LEU A 178 -5.92 -5.20 -13.53
CA LEU A 178 -5.05 -5.08 -12.34
C LEU A 178 -3.74 -4.35 -12.66
N ARG A 179 -3.16 -4.59 -13.85
CA ARG A 179 -1.98 -3.87 -14.33
C ARG A 179 -2.26 -2.37 -14.45
N ASN A 180 -3.34 -2.01 -15.14
CA ASN A 180 -3.70 -0.60 -15.32
C ASN A 180 -3.98 0.07 -13.97
N GLU A 181 -4.62 -0.64 -13.04
CA GLU A 181 -4.83 -0.17 -11.67
C GLU A 181 -3.51 0.02 -10.91
N PHE A 182 -2.55 -0.91 -11.07
CA PHE A 182 -1.22 -0.82 -10.48
C PHE A 182 -0.45 0.39 -11.02
N ILE A 183 -0.37 0.56 -12.35
CA ILE A 183 0.30 1.70 -12.99
C ILE A 183 -0.31 3.02 -12.50
N ARG A 184 -1.65 3.09 -12.43
CA ARG A 184 -2.34 4.27 -11.92
C ARG A 184 -1.94 4.61 -10.48
N LEU A 185 -1.88 3.61 -9.60
CA LEU A 185 -1.49 3.78 -8.21
C LEU A 185 0.00 4.09 -8.04
N ASP A 186 0.84 3.59 -8.95
CA ASP A 186 2.27 3.88 -8.99
C ASP A 186 2.51 5.36 -9.32
N LEU A 187 1.89 5.85 -10.40
CA LEU A 187 1.90 7.27 -10.79
C LEU A 187 1.31 8.17 -9.69
N GLU A 188 0.23 7.73 -9.05
CA GLU A 188 -0.33 8.46 -7.91
C GLU A 188 0.65 8.53 -6.73
N SER A 189 1.37 7.43 -6.46
CA SER A 189 2.38 7.40 -5.40
C SER A 189 3.59 8.29 -5.69
N GLU A 190 3.98 8.43 -6.95
CA GLU A 190 5.05 9.33 -7.39
C GLU A 190 4.65 10.79 -7.20
N LYS A 191 3.44 11.17 -7.65
CA LYS A 191 2.88 12.52 -7.40
C LYS A 191 2.82 12.87 -5.93
N PHE A 192 2.46 11.90 -5.08
CA PHE A 192 2.50 12.12 -3.63
C PHE A 192 3.92 12.38 -3.16
N ARG A 193 4.93 11.63 -3.63
CA ARG A 193 6.34 11.84 -3.24
C ARG A 193 6.87 13.21 -3.64
N GLU A 194 6.52 13.70 -4.82
CA GLU A 194 6.84 15.07 -5.24
C GLU A 194 6.18 16.09 -4.32
N GLN A 195 4.93 15.88 -3.92
CA GLN A 195 4.24 16.75 -2.97
C GLN A 195 4.85 16.70 -1.55
N PHE A 196 5.51 15.61 -1.18
CA PHE A 196 6.12 15.45 0.15
C PHE A 196 7.40 16.26 0.36
N ASP A 197 7.96 16.90 -0.67
CA ASP A 197 9.08 17.82 -0.48
C ASP A 197 8.68 19.03 0.39
N GLU A 198 7.40 19.42 0.39
CA GLU A 198 6.83 20.45 1.27
C GLU A 198 5.55 19.96 1.98
N PRO A 199 5.67 19.04 2.95
CA PRO A 199 4.50 18.42 3.56
C PRO A 199 3.80 19.38 4.51
N VAL A 200 2.47 19.43 4.45
CA VAL A 200 1.67 20.15 5.45
C VAL A 200 1.91 19.50 6.81
N PRO A 201 2.48 20.24 7.78
CA PRO A 201 2.91 19.65 9.02
C PRO A 201 1.71 19.44 9.96
N SER A 202 1.66 18.28 10.61
CA SER A 202 0.61 17.96 11.59
C SER A 202 0.95 18.51 12.97
N SER A 203 -0.03 18.47 13.88
CA SER A 203 0.11 18.95 15.27
C SER A 203 0.89 18.00 16.19
N THR A 204 1.60 17.01 15.63
CA THR A 204 2.34 15.98 16.36
C THR A 204 3.78 15.89 15.85
N ALA A 205 4.73 15.78 16.77
CA ALA A 205 6.14 15.65 16.45
C ALA A 205 6.83 14.65 17.39
N PHE A 206 7.94 14.09 16.92
CA PHE A 206 8.86 13.31 17.72
C PHE A 206 10.11 14.14 17.96
N VAL A 207 10.49 14.28 19.23
CA VAL A 207 11.64 15.05 19.67
C VAL A 207 12.59 14.07 20.34
N THR A 208 13.83 13.99 19.85
CA THR A 208 14.88 13.14 20.42
C THR A 208 15.88 14.03 21.12
N PHE A 209 16.04 13.82 22.42
CA PHE A 209 16.99 14.55 23.24
C PHE A 209 18.35 13.86 23.25
N GLU A 210 19.41 14.61 23.61
CA GLU A 210 20.74 14.01 23.79
C GLU A 210 20.74 12.99 24.93
N ASP A 211 20.08 13.31 26.05
CA ASP A 211 20.02 12.46 27.25
C ASP A 211 18.61 11.88 27.52
N ALA A 212 18.59 10.65 28.05
CA ALA A 212 17.36 9.95 28.41
C ALA A 212 16.68 10.55 29.65
N ALA A 213 17.46 11.10 30.60
CA ALA A 213 16.87 11.72 31.78
C ALA A 213 16.06 12.97 31.39
N THR A 214 16.57 13.78 30.46
CA THR A 214 15.83 14.92 29.88
C THR A 214 14.49 14.49 29.30
N ALA A 215 14.44 13.44 28.49
CA ALA A 215 13.20 12.96 27.89
C ALA A 215 12.16 12.57 28.96
N HIS A 216 12.60 11.89 30.02
CA HIS A 216 11.73 11.51 31.14
C HIS A 216 11.24 12.71 31.95
N MET A 217 12.13 13.67 32.26
CA MET A 217 11.75 14.91 32.95
C MET A 217 10.69 15.67 32.15
N VAL A 218 10.91 15.82 30.85
CA VAL A 218 10.02 16.57 29.95
C VAL A 218 8.62 15.96 29.89
N CYS A 219 8.50 14.63 29.97
CA CYS A 219 7.21 13.96 30.00
C CYS A 219 6.41 14.22 31.29
N GLN A 220 7.08 14.53 32.39
CA GLN A 220 6.45 14.74 33.69
C GLN A 220 6.05 16.21 33.91
N THR A 221 6.69 17.12 33.19
CA THR A 221 6.53 18.56 33.31
C THR A 221 5.48 19.12 32.34
N SER A 222 4.76 20.17 32.77
CA SER A 222 3.89 20.95 31.88
C SER A 222 4.69 22.02 31.16
N MET A 223 4.88 21.85 29.86
CA MET A 223 5.78 22.68 29.04
C MET A 223 5.15 23.92 28.44
N TYR A 224 3.82 24.01 28.49
CA TYR A 224 3.07 25.11 27.90
C TYR A 224 2.07 25.65 28.93
N PRO A 225 1.80 26.98 28.95
CA PRO A 225 0.86 27.56 29.92
C PRO A 225 -0.53 26.92 29.88
N ASN A 226 -0.97 26.50 28.68
CA ASN A 226 -2.20 25.72 28.53
C ASN A 226 -1.88 24.21 28.56
N PRO A 227 -2.33 23.46 29.59
CA PRO A 227 -2.04 22.03 29.72
C PRO A 227 -2.71 21.18 28.63
N SER A 228 -3.70 21.72 27.92
CA SER A 228 -4.32 21.05 26.78
C SER A 228 -3.47 21.13 25.50
N LYS A 229 -2.40 21.93 25.46
CA LYS A 229 -1.49 22.09 24.34
C LYS A 229 -0.13 21.47 24.68
N MET A 230 0.63 21.07 23.66
CA MET A 230 1.94 20.41 23.84
C MET A 230 1.93 19.27 24.85
N VAL A 231 1.00 18.34 24.66
CA VAL A 231 0.94 17.15 25.51
C VAL A 231 2.08 16.22 25.11
N VAL A 232 3.05 16.09 26.01
CA VAL A 232 4.22 15.22 25.86
C VAL A 232 3.90 13.84 26.43
N LYS A 233 4.33 12.80 25.72
CA LYS A 233 4.37 11.42 26.20
C LYS A 233 5.68 10.78 25.76
N MET A 234 6.13 9.73 26.44
CA MET A 234 7.25 8.96 25.91
C MET A 234 6.88 8.36 24.56
N ALA A 235 7.80 8.39 23.59
CA ALA A 235 7.55 7.79 22.31
C ALA A 235 7.48 6.26 22.47
N PRO A 236 6.47 5.59 21.88
CA PRO A 236 6.49 4.14 21.80
C PRO A 236 7.59 3.71 20.82
N GLU A 237 7.92 2.42 20.84
CA GLU A 237 8.83 1.85 19.84
C GLU A 237 8.35 2.16 18.42
N PRO A 238 9.27 2.38 17.46
CA PRO A 238 8.92 2.80 16.11
C PRO A 238 7.95 1.84 15.40
N ARG A 239 8.03 0.53 15.69
CA ARG A 239 7.11 -0.49 15.16
C ARG A 239 5.75 -0.49 15.89
N GLY A 240 5.71 0.00 17.12
CA GLY A 240 4.49 0.16 17.93
C GLY A 240 3.69 1.43 17.62
N VAL A 241 4.24 2.36 16.83
CA VAL A 241 3.52 3.56 16.40
C VAL A 241 2.45 3.19 15.36
N TYR A 242 1.18 3.36 15.72
CA TYR A 242 0.09 3.24 14.75
C TYR A 242 -0.18 4.59 14.06
N TRP A 243 0.51 4.82 12.94
CA TRP A 243 0.53 6.09 12.20
C TRP A 243 -0.85 6.67 11.85
N LYS A 244 -1.85 5.82 11.58
CA LYS A 244 -3.21 6.32 11.27
C LYS A 244 -3.88 7.06 12.42
N ASN A 245 -3.47 6.81 13.67
CA ASN A 245 -4.04 7.45 14.86
C ASN A 245 -3.27 8.71 15.28
N VAL A 246 -2.07 8.92 14.76
CA VAL A 246 -1.18 10.02 15.16
C VAL A 246 -1.86 11.36 14.85
N ASN A 247 -2.37 11.51 13.61
CA ASN A 247 -2.98 12.74 13.09
C ASN A 247 -4.48 12.93 13.43
N PHE A 248 -5.05 12.16 14.38
CA PHE A 248 -6.44 12.42 14.73
C PHE A 248 -6.63 13.75 15.46
N SER A 249 -7.61 14.53 15.00
CA SER A 249 -8.11 15.70 15.72
C SER A 249 -8.53 15.33 17.16
N PRO A 250 -8.25 16.20 18.16
CA PRO A 250 -8.66 15.96 19.55
C PRO A 250 -10.16 15.65 19.71
N LYS A 251 -11.01 16.28 18.89
CA LYS A 251 -12.46 16.04 18.89
C LYS A 251 -12.77 14.60 18.47
N LYS A 252 -12.11 14.10 17.43
CA LYS A 252 -12.24 12.73 16.94
C LYS A 252 -11.74 11.71 17.97
N LYS A 253 -10.61 11.98 18.62
CA LYS A 253 -10.09 11.11 19.71
C LYS A 253 -11.08 11.03 20.87
N SER A 254 -11.66 12.17 21.26
CA SER A 254 -12.67 12.22 22.32
C SER A 254 -13.93 11.44 21.90
N TYR A 255 -14.45 11.69 20.70
CA TYR A 255 -15.61 10.96 20.17
C TYR A 255 -15.40 9.43 20.16
N ILE A 256 -14.26 8.95 19.66
CA ILE A 256 -13.94 7.52 19.64
C ILE A 256 -13.88 6.95 21.06
N SER A 257 -13.25 7.67 22.00
CA SER A 257 -13.18 7.26 23.40
C SER A 257 -14.57 7.12 24.01
N TRP A 258 -15.42 8.13 23.86
CA TRP A 258 -16.80 8.13 24.37
C TRP A 258 -17.62 7.00 23.74
N PHE A 259 -17.55 6.84 22.42
CA PHE A 259 -18.25 5.78 21.72
C PHE A 259 -17.81 4.38 22.20
N THR A 260 -16.51 4.20 22.45
CA THR A 260 -15.96 2.92 22.94
C THR A 260 -16.50 2.61 24.34
N VAL A 261 -16.56 3.60 25.23
CA VAL A 261 -17.11 3.45 26.59
C VAL A 261 -18.61 3.12 26.56
N ILE A 262 -19.38 3.79 25.70
CA ILE A 262 -20.79 3.48 25.51
C ILE A 262 -20.96 2.06 24.97
N ALA A 263 -20.20 1.69 23.93
CA ALA A 263 -20.27 0.37 23.32
C ALA A 263 -19.89 -0.76 24.29
N SER A 264 -18.89 -0.55 25.17
CA SER A 264 -18.53 -1.53 26.20
C SER A 264 -19.64 -1.70 27.23
N HIS A 265 -20.24 -0.60 27.70
CA HIS A 265 -21.34 -0.65 28.66
C HIS A 265 -22.58 -1.35 28.09
N THR A 266 -22.88 -1.11 26.80
CA THR A 266 -23.99 -1.77 26.09
C THR A 266 -23.75 -3.28 25.87
N ARG A 267 -22.49 -3.73 25.89
CA ARG A 267 -22.14 -5.14 25.74
C ARG A 267 -22.33 -5.91 27.05
N GLU A 268 -21.98 -5.30 28.18
CA GLU A 268 -22.20 -5.87 29.52
C GLU A 268 -23.70 -6.01 29.85
N SER A 269 -24.51 -5.02 29.48
CA SER A 269 -25.96 -5.08 29.69
C SER A 269 -26.72 -6.08 28.81
N ARG A 270 -26.10 -6.62 27.76
CA ARG A 270 -26.67 -7.69 26.91
C ARG A 270 -26.31 -9.10 27.39
N ILE A 271 -25.34 -9.24 28.28
CA ILE A 271 -24.87 -10.53 28.82
C ILE A 271 -25.52 -10.82 30.18
N SER A 272 -26.09 -9.78 30.81
CA SER A 272 -26.88 -9.86 32.05
C SER A 272 -28.34 -10.12 31.73
#